data_AF-A0A3L5TQR1-F1
#
_entry.id   AF-A0A3L5TQR1-F1
#
_cell.length_a   1.000
_cell.length_b   1.000
_cell.length_c   1.000
_cell.angle_alpha   90.00
_cell.angle_beta   90.00
_cell.angle_gamma   90.00
#
_symmetry.space_group_name_H-M   'P 1'
#
loop_
_entity.id
_entity.type
_entity.pdbx_description
1 polymer ?
#
loop_
_entity_poly.entity_id
_entity_poly.type
_entity_poly.pdbx_seq_one_letter_code
_entity_poly.pdbx_strand_id
1 'polypeptide(L)'
;MGRTKTISGGGGTNSPSSSDSNPASNTAQKSETRIKDLLKELYTLIHNVQDERARGEHNLTNISKTHERMQQEQRVTPYYKTKLKGLYKTAMQDAEVEAELLRKALDKISEIKSIREQRRIGLYCLYNTCSK
;
A
#
# COMPACT_ATOMS: atom_id res chain seq x y z
N MET A 1 5.94 62.88 55.53
CA MET A 1 4.89 62.38 54.61
C MET A 1 5.57 61.45 53.61
N GLY A 2 5.14 60.23 53.28
CA GLY A 2 3.99 59.42 53.76
C GLY A 2 4.24 57.91 53.54
N ARG A 3 3.27 57.05 53.88
CA ARG A 3 3.28 55.56 53.70
C ARG A 3 2.90 55.22 52.22
N THR A 4 2.92 54.00 51.63
CA THR A 4 2.88 52.55 52.04
C THR A 4 3.39 51.71 50.80
N LYS A 5 3.32 50.37 50.52
CA LYS A 5 2.76 49.08 51.06
C LYS A 5 3.37 47.87 50.26
N THR A 6 3.36 46.63 50.81
CA THR A 6 3.34 45.28 50.12
C THR A 6 4.54 44.88 49.21
N ILE A 7 5.13 43.66 49.19
CA ILE A 7 4.65 42.24 49.10
C ILE A 7 4.10 41.92 47.70
N SER A 8 4.41 40.81 47.00
CA SER A 8 5.16 39.55 47.33
C SER A 8 6.53 39.47 46.60
N GLY A 9 7.30 38.37 46.44
CA GLY A 9 7.19 36.94 46.82
C GLY A 9 6.78 35.99 45.67
N GLY A 10 7.68 35.08 45.24
CA GLY A 10 7.41 34.05 44.21
C GLY A 10 8.68 33.42 43.61
N GLY A 11 9.02 32.19 44.01
CA GLY A 11 10.16 31.43 43.46
C GLY A 11 9.73 30.46 42.35
N GLY A 12 10.29 30.61 41.14
CA GLY A 12 9.99 29.73 40.00
C GLY A 12 10.81 28.44 40.01
N THR A 13 10.22 27.34 40.48
CA THR A 13 10.83 26.00 40.37
C THR A 13 10.66 25.45 38.95
N ASN A 14 11.75 25.32 38.20
CA ASN A 14 11.76 24.61 36.92
C ASN A 14 11.63 23.10 37.16
N SER A 15 10.41 22.58 37.16
CA SER A 15 10.15 21.13 37.16
C SER A 15 10.52 20.55 35.80
N PRO A 16 11.46 19.59 35.69
CA PRO A 16 11.68 18.86 34.45
C PRO A 16 10.47 17.97 34.17
N SER A 17 9.89 18.05 32.97
CA SER A 17 8.78 17.18 32.57
C SER A 17 9.29 15.75 32.39
N SER A 18 9.05 14.89 33.38
CA SER A 18 9.39 13.47 33.36
C SER A 18 8.69 12.78 32.18
N SER A 19 9.47 12.37 31.18
CA SER A 19 8.96 11.69 30.00
C SER A 19 8.65 10.23 30.30
N ASP A 20 7.51 9.96 30.94
CA ASP A 20 6.97 8.61 31.13
C ASP A 20 6.52 8.02 29.78
N SER A 21 7.50 7.59 28.99
CA SER A 21 7.32 7.00 27.67
C SER A 21 6.82 5.56 27.79
N ASN A 22 5.58 5.41 28.25
CA ASN A 22 4.91 4.14 28.49
C ASN A 22 4.99 3.25 27.22
N PRO A 23 5.71 2.10 27.26
CA PRO A 23 6.19 1.43 26.05
C PRO A 23 5.07 0.93 25.13
N ALA A 24 3.89 0.60 25.68
CA ALA A 24 2.73 0.20 24.90
C ALA A 24 2.28 1.26 23.88
N SER A 25 2.39 2.55 24.21
CA SER A 25 2.05 3.65 23.31
C SER A 25 2.98 3.70 22.08
N ASN A 26 4.28 3.46 22.31
CA ASN A 26 5.30 3.49 21.26
C ASN A 26 5.10 2.36 20.24
N THR A 27 4.75 1.15 20.69
CA THR A 27 4.41 0.01 19.81
C THR A 27 3.11 0.25 19.02
N ALA A 28 2.12 0.88 19.65
CA ALA A 28 0.88 1.27 18.98
C ALA A 28 1.13 2.31 17.86
N GLN A 29 1.94 3.34 18.11
CA GLN A 29 2.28 4.34 17.09
C GLN A 29 3.14 3.75 15.95
N LYS A 30 4.14 2.91 16.25
CA LYS A 30 4.95 2.24 15.21
C LYS A 30 4.10 1.41 14.24
N SER A 31 3.14 0.64 14.77
CA SER A 31 2.20 -0.12 13.93
C SER A 31 1.23 0.76 13.14
N GLU A 32 0.96 2.00 13.60
CA GLU A 32 0.11 2.95 12.88
C GLU A 32 0.83 3.57 11.68
N THR A 33 2.09 3.97 11.87
CA THR A 33 2.95 4.43 10.77
C THR A 33 3.12 3.33 9.73
N ARG A 34 3.40 2.08 10.15
CA ARG A 34 3.53 0.95 9.20
C ARG A 34 2.25 0.70 8.40
N ILE A 35 1.06 0.74 9.01
CA ILE A 35 -0.21 0.64 8.28
C ILE A 35 -0.35 1.76 7.25
N LYS A 36 -0.02 3.01 7.61
CA LYS A 36 -0.09 4.16 6.69
C LYS A 36 0.86 4.04 5.51
N ASP A 37 2.07 3.51 5.72
CA ASP A 37 3.02 3.29 4.63
C ASP A 37 2.60 2.12 3.73
N LEU A 38 2.08 1.03 4.31
CA LEU A 38 1.49 -0.08 3.56
C LEU A 38 0.29 0.33 2.69
N LEU A 39 -0.51 1.29 3.15
CA LEU A 39 -1.61 1.85 2.37
C LEU A 39 -1.11 2.70 1.18
N LYS A 40 0.03 3.39 1.31
CA LYS A 40 0.69 4.07 0.18
C LYS A 40 1.27 3.06 -0.82
N GLU A 41 2.00 2.05 -0.32
CA GLU A 41 2.54 0.95 -1.14
C GLU A 41 1.42 0.26 -1.94
N LEU A 42 0.28 -0.04 -1.30
CA LEU A 42 -0.90 -0.62 -1.93
C LEU A 42 -1.54 0.31 -2.96
N TYR A 43 -1.68 1.61 -2.66
CA TYR A 43 -2.23 2.60 -3.61
C TYR A 43 -1.40 2.67 -4.89
N THR A 44 -0.07 2.72 -4.79
CA THR A 44 0.84 2.68 -5.94
C THR A 44 0.72 1.37 -6.72
N LEU A 45 0.65 0.21 -6.03
CA LEU A 45 0.47 -1.08 -6.69
C LEU A 45 -0.86 -1.16 -7.47
N ILE A 46 -1.95 -0.61 -6.94
CA ILE A 46 -3.25 -0.58 -7.63
C ILE A 46 -3.20 0.32 -8.89
N HIS A 47 -2.48 1.44 -8.85
CA HIS A 47 -2.25 2.26 -10.05
C HIS A 47 -1.44 1.51 -11.10
N ASN A 48 -0.32 0.89 -10.72
CA ASN A 48 0.51 0.10 -11.63
C ASN A 48 -0.28 -1.05 -12.29
N VAL A 49 -1.24 -1.67 -11.59
CA VAL A 49 -2.16 -2.67 -12.17
C VAL A 49 -3.04 -2.08 -13.27
N GLN A 50 -3.55 -0.84 -13.12
CA GLN A 50 -4.33 -0.20 -14.18
C GLN A 50 -3.46 0.13 -15.41
N ASP A 51 -2.24 0.61 -15.20
CA ASP A 51 -1.33 1.00 -16.29
C ASP A 51 -0.88 -0.22 -17.13
N GLU A 52 -0.59 -1.35 -16.48
CA GLU A 52 -0.28 -2.61 -17.17
C GLU A 52 -1.51 -3.21 -17.85
N ARG A 53 -2.70 -3.13 -17.24
CA ARG A 53 -3.96 -3.53 -17.88
C ARG A 53 -4.25 -2.74 -19.16
N ALA A 54 -4.10 -1.42 -19.12
CA ALA A 54 -4.30 -0.56 -20.29
C ALA A 54 -3.32 -0.90 -21.43
N ARG A 55 -2.09 -1.32 -21.09
CA ARG A 55 -1.13 -1.85 -22.07
C ARG A 55 -1.57 -3.20 -22.64
N GLY A 56 -2.06 -4.11 -21.80
CA GLY A 56 -2.63 -5.40 -22.21
C GLY A 56 -3.81 -5.22 -23.17
N GLU A 57 -4.77 -4.34 -22.85
CA GLU A 57 -5.91 -4.01 -23.72
C GLU A 57 -5.47 -3.45 -25.08
N HIS A 58 -4.43 -2.61 -25.11
CA HIS A 58 -3.84 -2.12 -26.34
C HIS A 58 -3.21 -3.26 -27.18
N ASN A 59 -2.49 -4.19 -26.55
CA ASN A 59 -1.86 -5.31 -27.24
C ASN A 59 -2.89 -6.35 -27.74
N LEU A 60 -3.96 -6.61 -26.98
CA LEU A 60 -5.11 -7.40 -27.44
C LEU A 60 -5.81 -6.73 -28.63
N THR A 61 -5.98 -5.40 -28.60
CA THR A 61 -6.51 -4.63 -29.74
C THR A 61 -5.63 -4.77 -30.99
N ASN A 62 -4.31 -4.80 -30.83
CA ASN A 62 -3.36 -5.00 -31.92
C ASN A 62 -3.38 -6.42 -32.49
N ILE A 63 -3.71 -7.43 -31.68
CA ILE A 63 -3.96 -8.81 -32.12
C ILE A 63 -5.22 -8.86 -33.00
N SER A 64 -6.35 -8.33 -32.53
CA SER A 64 -7.62 -8.30 -33.29
C SER A 64 -7.45 -7.60 -34.65
N LYS A 65 -6.88 -6.39 -34.66
CA LYS A 65 -6.59 -5.64 -35.89
C LYS A 65 -5.62 -6.33 -36.85
N THR A 66 -4.77 -7.24 -36.34
CA THR A 66 -3.87 -8.04 -37.18
C THR A 66 -4.60 -9.24 -37.80
N HIS A 67 -5.55 -9.85 -37.08
CA HIS A 67 -6.46 -10.88 -37.63
C HIS A 67 -7.42 -10.33 -38.67
N GLU A 68 -8.05 -9.18 -38.40
CA GLU A 68 -8.98 -8.50 -39.32
C GLU A 68 -8.33 -8.29 -40.70
N ARG A 69 -7.10 -7.76 -40.74
CA ARG A 69 -6.36 -7.55 -41.99
C ARG A 69 -5.99 -8.86 -42.70
N MET A 70 -5.55 -9.87 -41.95
CA MET A 70 -5.24 -11.20 -42.50
C MET A 70 -6.48 -11.87 -43.11
N GLN A 71 -7.67 -11.63 -42.55
CA GLN A 71 -8.96 -12.10 -43.10
C GLN A 71 -9.37 -11.29 -44.34
N GLN A 72 -9.22 -9.96 -44.33
CA GLN A 72 -9.51 -9.08 -45.48
C GLN A 72 -8.64 -9.42 -46.70
N GLU A 73 -7.36 -9.73 -46.51
CA GLU A 73 -6.46 -10.20 -47.58
C GLU A 73 -6.76 -11.64 -48.06
N GLN A 74 -7.64 -12.38 -47.35
CA GLN A 74 -7.98 -13.79 -47.58
C GLN A 74 -6.78 -14.74 -47.65
N ARG A 75 -5.60 -14.32 -47.18
CA ARG A 75 -4.33 -15.03 -47.39
C ARG A 75 -3.45 -15.00 -46.15
N VAL A 76 -3.28 -16.16 -45.51
CA VAL A 76 -2.39 -16.33 -44.36
C VAL A 76 -0.93 -16.35 -44.82
N THR A 77 -0.28 -15.17 -44.82
CA THR A 77 1.14 -15.03 -45.19
C THR A 77 2.09 -15.40 -44.04
N PRO A 78 3.36 -15.74 -44.32
CA PRO A 78 4.38 -15.93 -43.28
C PRO A 78 4.57 -14.70 -42.38
N TYR A 79 4.40 -13.49 -42.94
CA TYR A 79 4.43 -12.23 -42.18
C TYR A 79 3.37 -12.22 -41.07
N TYR A 80 2.11 -12.52 -41.39
CA TYR A 80 1.04 -12.54 -40.39
C TYR A 80 1.28 -13.59 -39.31
N LYS A 81 1.74 -14.79 -39.67
CA LYS A 81 2.10 -15.84 -38.70
C LYS A 81 3.20 -15.36 -37.71
N THR A 82 4.27 -14.75 -38.22
CA THR A 82 5.37 -14.24 -37.41
C THR A 82 4.92 -13.07 -36.52
N LYS A 83 4.16 -12.13 -37.07
CA LYS A 83 3.64 -10.97 -36.33
C LYS A 83 2.70 -11.39 -35.19
N LEU A 84 1.73 -12.25 -35.47
CA LEU A 84 0.81 -12.78 -34.45
C LEU A 84 1.56 -13.54 -33.36
N LYS A 85 2.54 -14.38 -33.72
CA LYS A 85 3.38 -15.09 -32.72
C LYS A 85 4.14 -14.11 -31.79
N GLY A 86 4.62 -12.98 -32.32
CA GLY A 86 5.21 -11.91 -31.53
C GLY A 86 4.19 -11.28 -30.56
N LEU A 87 3.05 -10.83 -31.09
CA LEU A 87 1.98 -10.18 -30.31
C LEU A 87 1.43 -11.10 -29.21
N TYR A 88 1.23 -12.39 -29.47
CA TYR A 88 0.80 -13.36 -28.45
C TYR A 88 1.81 -13.51 -27.32
N LYS A 89 3.13 -13.52 -27.63
CA LYS A 89 4.17 -13.58 -26.59
C LYS A 89 4.13 -12.33 -25.71
N THR A 90 3.96 -11.15 -26.31
CA THR A 90 3.81 -9.90 -25.54
C THR A 90 2.56 -9.94 -24.66
N ALA A 91 1.40 -10.33 -25.20
CA ALA A 91 0.15 -10.37 -24.44
C ALA A 91 0.17 -11.38 -23.27
N MET A 92 0.89 -12.51 -23.42
CA MET A 92 1.16 -13.41 -22.29
C MET A 92 2.03 -12.74 -21.23
N GLN A 93 3.10 -12.04 -21.63
CA GLN A 93 3.99 -11.35 -20.71
C GLN A 93 3.30 -10.19 -19.98
N ASP A 94 2.43 -9.42 -20.67
CA ASP A 94 1.61 -8.38 -20.06
C ASP A 94 0.72 -8.97 -18.94
N ALA A 95 0.06 -10.10 -19.20
CA ALA A 95 -0.80 -10.79 -18.24
C ALA A 95 -0.01 -11.41 -17.06
N GLU A 96 1.20 -11.94 -17.31
CA GLU A 96 2.11 -12.40 -16.25
C GLU A 96 2.52 -11.26 -15.31
N VAL A 97 2.75 -10.05 -15.85
CA VAL A 97 3.10 -8.84 -15.08
C VAL A 97 1.89 -8.30 -14.30
N GLU A 98 0.70 -8.18 -14.90
CA GLU A 98 -0.51 -7.77 -14.16
C GLU A 98 -0.80 -8.73 -12.99
N ALA A 99 -0.75 -10.03 -13.24
CA ALA A 99 -0.95 -11.06 -12.21
C ALA A 99 0.06 -10.96 -11.06
N GLU A 100 1.31 -10.58 -11.37
CA GLU A 100 2.37 -10.43 -10.37
C GLU A 100 2.25 -9.14 -9.55
N LEU A 101 1.75 -8.04 -10.14
CA LEU A 101 1.38 -6.84 -9.39
C LEU A 101 0.15 -7.10 -8.49
N LEU A 102 -0.82 -7.88 -8.96
CA LEU A 102 -1.98 -8.29 -8.17
C LEU A 102 -1.61 -9.14 -6.95
N ARG A 103 -0.65 -10.08 -7.08
CA ARG A 103 -0.10 -10.82 -5.91
C ARG A 103 0.48 -9.88 -4.87
N LYS A 104 1.35 -8.97 -5.28
CA LYS A 104 1.96 -7.96 -4.38
C LYS A 104 0.92 -7.08 -3.68
N ALA A 105 -0.16 -6.71 -4.36
CA ALA A 105 -1.27 -5.99 -3.73
C ALA A 105 -2.02 -6.83 -2.67
N LEU A 106 -2.25 -8.12 -2.94
CA LEU A 106 -2.85 -9.06 -1.99
C LEU A 106 -1.96 -9.32 -0.76
N ASP A 107 -0.64 -9.37 -0.95
CA ASP A 107 0.32 -9.49 0.15
C ASP A 107 0.24 -8.25 1.07
N LYS A 108 0.16 -7.04 0.51
CA LYS A 108 0.02 -5.80 1.30
C LYS A 108 -1.30 -5.75 2.06
N ILE A 109 -2.40 -6.18 1.45
CA ILE A 109 -3.70 -6.33 2.13
C ILE A 109 -3.59 -7.33 3.29
N SER A 110 -2.83 -8.41 3.11
CA SER A 110 -2.63 -9.45 4.13
C SER A 110 -1.72 -8.97 5.27
N GLU A 111 -0.66 -8.19 4.98
CA GLU A 111 0.20 -7.54 5.97
C GLU A 111 -0.61 -6.57 6.85
N ILE A 112 -1.45 -5.72 6.24
CA ILE A 112 -2.34 -4.78 6.96
C ILE A 112 -3.35 -5.54 7.84
N LYS A 113 -3.96 -6.62 7.35
CA LYS A 113 -4.87 -7.47 8.14
C LYS A 113 -4.16 -8.09 9.33
N SER A 114 -2.95 -8.63 9.14
CA SER A 114 -2.13 -9.22 10.20
C SER A 114 -1.81 -8.23 11.32
N ILE A 115 -1.34 -7.02 11.00
CA ILE A 115 -1.03 -5.99 12.01
C ILE A 115 -2.28 -5.59 12.80
N ARG A 116 -3.45 -5.47 12.14
CA ARG A 116 -4.73 -5.18 12.81
C ARG A 116 -5.16 -6.31 13.74
N GLU A 117 -4.97 -7.56 13.35
CA GLU A 117 -5.32 -8.73 14.16
C GLU A 117 -4.36 -8.93 15.34
N GLN A 118 -3.06 -8.71 15.16
CA GLN A 118 -2.07 -8.71 16.25
C GLN A 118 -2.41 -7.67 17.31
N ARG A 119 -2.78 -6.45 16.90
CA ARG A 119 -3.32 -5.41 17.81
C ARG A 119 -4.56 -5.89 18.55
N ARG A 120 -5.51 -6.53 17.86
CA ARG A 120 -6.75 -7.06 18.45
C ARG A 120 -6.43 -8.10 19.53
N ILE A 121 -5.65 -9.12 19.21
CA ILE A 121 -5.27 -10.19 20.14
C ILE A 121 -4.52 -9.62 21.35
N GLY A 122 -3.57 -8.70 21.13
CA GLY A 122 -2.83 -8.05 22.22
C GLY A 122 -3.74 -7.35 23.24
N LEU A 123 -4.79 -6.66 22.77
CA LEU A 123 -5.80 -6.04 23.64
C LEU A 123 -6.62 -7.08 24.42
N TYR A 124 -7.03 -8.18 23.80
CA TYR A 124 -7.72 -9.27 24.50
C TYR A 124 -6.83 -9.92 25.57
N CYS A 125 -5.55 -10.14 25.28
CA CYS A 125 -4.59 -10.67 26.26
C CYS A 125 -4.44 -9.73 27.46
N LEU A 126 -4.17 -8.44 27.22
CA LEU A 126 -4.01 -7.43 28.27
C LEU A 126 -5.24 -7.34 29.18
N TYR A 127 -6.44 -7.33 28.60
CA TYR A 127 -7.70 -7.29 29.36
C TYR A 127 -7.86 -8.51 30.28
N ASN A 128 -7.53 -9.71 29.81
CA ASN A 128 -7.64 -10.94 30.59
C ASN A 128 -6.53 -11.09 31.65
N THR A 129 -5.35 -10.49 31.45
CA THR A 129 -4.29 -10.47 32.47
C THR A 129 -4.47 -9.40 33.55
N CYS A 130 -5.23 -8.34 33.27
CA CYS A 130 -5.48 -7.23 34.21
C CYS A 130 -6.76 -7.42 35.06
N SER A 131 -7.43 -8.57 34.92
CA SER A 131 -8.70 -8.92 35.57
C SER A 131 -8.55 -10.12 36.52
N LYS A 132 -7.35 -10.26 37.11
CA LYS A 132 -6.94 -11.29 38.07
C LYS A 132 -5.99 -10.68 39.10
#